data_AF-A0AAN8EWQ3-F1
#
_entry.id   AF-A0AAN8EWQ3-F1
#
_cell.length_a   1.000
_cell.length_b   1.000
_cell.length_c   1.000
_cell.angle_alpha   90.00
_cell.angle_beta   90.00
_cell.angle_gamma   90.00
#
_symmetry.space_group_name_H-M   'P 1'
#
loop_
_entity.id
_entity.type
_entity.pdbx_description
1 polymer ?
#
loop_
_entity_poly.entity_id
_entity_poly.type
_entity_poly.pdbx_seq_one_letter_code
_entity_poly.pdbx_strand_id
1 'polypeptide(L)'
;MVPASSTTAIVALSLLVSIGLLHELVSAGSVTCNAADYCPNGWNVLRKANYDATTCDPMAGIKCEIPYQCVHSHCGMSFCCADTKRLKKWLEYKEMEADMDDDLREDL
;
A
#
# COMPACT_ATOMS: atom_id res chain seq x y z
N MET A 1 38.98 -52.71 -14.34
CA MET A 1 38.90 -51.25 -14.58
C MET A 1 37.46 -50.94 -14.95
N VAL A 2 36.71 -50.28 -14.07
CA VAL A 2 35.27 -49.99 -14.25
C VAL A 2 35.16 -48.55 -14.79
N PRO A 3 34.43 -48.28 -15.89
CA PRO A 3 34.36 -46.94 -16.43
C PRO A 3 33.46 -46.06 -15.54
N ALA A 4 34.08 -45.08 -14.89
CA ALA A 4 33.45 -44.07 -14.04
C ALA A 4 32.85 -42.93 -14.89
N SER A 5 31.95 -43.25 -15.82
CA SER A 5 31.48 -42.27 -16.82
C SER A 5 29.97 -42.03 -16.83
N SER A 6 29.18 -42.91 -16.19
CA SER A 6 27.71 -42.85 -16.28
C SER A 6 27.01 -42.14 -15.12
N THR A 7 27.65 -42.00 -13.96
CA THR A 7 27.03 -41.41 -12.76
C THR A 7 27.05 -39.88 -12.74
N THR A 8 28.02 -39.24 -13.39
CA THR A 8 28.14 -37.77 -13.41
C THR A 8 27.08 -37.08 -14.26
N ALA A 9 26.67 -37.70 -15.37
CA ALA A 9 25.65 -37.13 -16.25
C ALA A 9 24.24 -37.13 -15.61
N ILE A 10 23.92 -38.15 -14.81
CA ILE A 10 22.62 -38.32 -14.17
C ILE A 10 22.43 -37.28 -13.05
N VAL A 11 23.48 -36.99 -12.28
CA VAL A 11 23.47 -36.00 -11.19
C VAL A 11 23.35 -34.57 -11.75
N ALA A 12 23.99 -34.28 -12.89
CA ALA A 12 23.90 -32.98 -13.53
C ALA A 12 22.48 -32.70 -14.08
N LEU A 13 21.83 -33.71 -14.67
CA LEU A 13 20.47 -33.59 -15.20
C LEU A 13 19.43 -33.40 -14.08
N SER A 14 19.55 -34.10 -12.95
CA SER A 14 18.63 -33.93 -11.83
C SER A 14 18.77 -32.58 -11.13
N LEU A 15 19.99 -32.03 -11.02
CA LEU A 15 20.21 -30.67 -10.52
C LEU A 15 19.54 -29.60 -11.41
N LEU A 16 19.64 -29.72 -12.73
CA LEU A 16 19.03 -28.75 -13.67
C LEU A 16 17.49 -28.77 -13.61
N VAL A 17 16.86 -29.95 -13.46
CA VAL A 17 15.40 -30.07 -13.29
C VAL A 17 14.95 -29.44 -11.95
N SER A 18 15.76 -29.60 -10.90
CA SER A 18 15.49 -29.01 -9.58
C SER A 18 15.59 -27.48 -9.60
N ILE A 19 16.59 -26.94 -10.31
CA ILE A 19 16.79 -25.49 -10.46
C ILE A 19 15.70 -24.87 -11.35
N GLY A 20 15.24 -25.58 -12.39
CA GLY A 20 14.13 -25.14 -13.23
C GLY A 20 12.79 -25.06 -12.48
N LEU A 21 12.50 -26.04 -11.61
CA LEU A 21 11.28 -26.06 -10.79
C LEU A 21 11.24 -24.95 -9.73
N LEU A 22 12.41 -24.50 -9.25
CA LEU A 22 12.53 -23.40 -8.30
C LEU A 22 12.30 -22.02 -8.93
N HIS A 23 12.45 -21.89 -10.26
CA HIS A 23 12.33 -20.61 -10.95
C HIS A 23 10.87 -20.22 -11.26
N GLU A 24 9.94 -21.18 -11.31
CA GLU A 24 8.51 -20.89 -11.56
C GLU A 24 7.74 -20.38 -10.32
N LEU A 25 8.26 -20.60 -9.11
CA LEU A 25 7.60 -20.15 -7.87
C LEU A 25 7.87 -18.67 -7.50
N VAL A 26 8.72 -17.99 -8.27
CA VAL A 26 9.05 -16.56 -8.13
C VAL A 26 8.22 -15.68 -9.09
N SER A 27 7.09 -16.17 -9.59
CA SER A 27 6.05 -15.25 -10.05
C SER A 27 5.29 -14.71 -8.84
N ALA A 28 5.96 -13.85 -8.07
CA ALA A 28 5.31 -12.94 -7.14
C ALA A 28 4.42 -12.04 -8.00
N GLY A 29 3.14 -12.40 -8.11
CA GLY A 29 2.14 -11.55 -8.72
C GLY A 29 2.22 -10.18 -8.05
N SER A 30 2.70 -9.18 -8.78
CA SER A 30 2.57 -7.80 -8.36
C SER A 30 1.08 -7.55 -8.26
N VAL A 31 0.55 -7.48 -7.03
CA VAL A 31 -0.83 -7.10 -6.83
C VAL A 31 -0.93 -5.65 -7.29
N THR A 32 -1.36 -5.45 -8.54
CA THR A 32 -1.60 -4.14 -9.11
C THR A 32 -2.88 -3.60 -8.50
N CYS A 33 -2.71 -2.77 -7.48
CA CYS A 33 -3.83 -2.12 -6.81
C CYS A 33 -4.29 -0.92 -7.64
N ASN A 34 -5.53 -0.93 -8.13
CA ASN A 34 -6.06 0.25 -8.82
C ASN A 34 -6.52 1.29 -7.80
N ALA A 35 -6.59 2.55 -8.23
CA ALA A 35 -7.06 3.63 -7.37
C ALA A 35 -8.48 3.41 -6.82
N ALA A 36 -9.32 2.65 -7.52
CA ALA A 36 -10.66 2.28 -7.07
C ALA A 36 -10.66 1.27 -5.91
N ASP A 37 -9.56 0.55 -5.69
CA ASP A 37 -9.46 -0.52 -4.70
C ASP A 37 -8.88 -0.02 -3.35
N TYR A 38 -8.37 1.22 -3.29
CA TYR A 38 -7.69 1.74 -2.12
C TYR A 38 -8.63 1.93 -0.93
N CYS A 39 -9.84 2.45 -1.18
CA CYS A 39 -10.81 2.80 -0.15
C CYS A 39 -12.20 2.29 -0.52
N PRO A 40 -13.08 2.05 0.47
CA PRO A 40 -14.46 1.65 0.22
C PRO A 40 -15.24 2.70 -0.59
N ASN A 41 -16.35 2.27 -1.20
CA ASN A 41 -17.26 3.18 -1.89
C ASN A 41 -17.75 4.30 -0.96
N GLY A 42 -17.68 5.54 -1.45
CA GLY A 42 -18.03 6.72 -0.67
C GLY A 42 -16.91 7.25 0.23
N TRP A 43 -15.70 6.71 0.12
CA TRP A 43 -14.52 7.17 0.85
C TRP A 43 -13.46 7.75 -0.10
N ASN A 44 -12.63 8.64 0.43
CA ASN A 44 -11.50 9.23 -0.28
C ASN A 44 -10.19 8.77 0.35
N VAL A 45 -9.22 8.43 -0.51
CA VAL A 45 -7.85 8.13 -0.11
C VAL A 45 -7.08 9.43 0.15
N LEU A 46 -6.34 9.47 1.25
CA LEU A 46 -5.35 10.53 1.46
C LEU A 46 -4.24 10.36 0.44
N ARG A 47 -3.92 11.44 -0.27
CA ARG A 47 -2.82 11.47 -1.23
C ARG A 47 -1.68 12.34 -0.73
N LYS A 48 -0.47 11.94 -1.09
CA LYS A 48 0.74 12.75 -0.93
C LYS A 48 0.78 13.85 -1.99
N ALA A 49 1.73 14.77 -1.85
CA ALA A 49 1.95 15.86 -2.82
C ALA A 49 2.29 15.34 -4.24
N ASN A 50 2.85 14.14 -4.36
CA ASN A 50 3.13 13.48 -5.63
C ASN A 50 1.95 12.64 -6.16
N TYR A 51 0.74 12.80 -5.59
CA TYR A 51 -0.48 12.08 -5.92
C TYR A 51 -0.53 10.59 -5.53
N ASP A 52 0.54 10.04 -4.94
CA ASP A 52 0.53 8.67 -4.44
C ASP A 52 -0.42 8.52 -3.25
N ALA A 53 -1.03 7.33 -3.14
CA ALA A 53 -1.84 6.98 -1.99
C ALA A 53 -0.98 6.86 -0.73
N THR A 54 -1.45 7.46 0.37
CA THR A 54 -0.81 7.32 1.68
C THR A 54 -1.19 5.99 2.30
N THR A 55 -0.18 5.14 2.51
CA THR A 55 -0.31 3.86 3.21
C THR A 55 -0.21 4.04 4.72
N CYS A 56 -0.74 3.09 5.46
CA CYS A 56 -0.68 3.04 6.92
C CYS A 56 -0.42 1.61 7.39
N ASP A 57 0.10 1.48 8.60
CA ASP A 57 0.35 0.18 9.23
C ASP A 57 0.26 0.36 10.75
N PRO A 58 -0.85 -0.08 11.37
CA PRO A 58 -1.03 0.01 12.83
C PRO A 58 0.02 -0.79 13.61
N MET A 59 0.54 -1.88 13.04
CA MET A 59 1.55 -2.72 13.70
C MET A 59 2.94 -2.09 13.63
N ALA A 60 3.26 -1.38 12.54
CA ALA A 60 4.48 -0.59 12.42
C ALA A 60 4.36 0.82 13.03
N GLY A 61 3.21 1.17 13.62
CA GLY A 61 2.96 2.47 14.24
C GLY A 61 2.74 3.64 13.26
N ILE A 62 2.57 3.36 11.96
CA ILE A 62 2.29 4.37 10.93
C ILE A 62 0.80 4.70 10.97
N LYS A 63 0.48 5.87 11.53
CA LYS A 63 -0.90 6.36 11.72
C LYS A 63 -1.33 7.33 10.62
N CYS A 64 -2.64 7.39 10.40
CA CYS A 64 -3.27 8.39 9.54
C CYS A 64 -3.56 9.68 10.31
N GLU A 65 -3.45 10.82 9.64
CA GLU A 65 -3.90 12.10 10.17
C GLU A 65 -5.44 12.16 10.22
N ILE A 66 -6.00 12.88 11.19
CA ILE A 66 -7.45 13.14 11.25
C ILE A 66 -7.85 13.95 10.01
N PRO A 67 -8.97 13.63 9.33
CA PRO A 67 -10.04 12.71 9.73
C PRO A 67 -9.92 11.31 9.12
N TYR A 68 -8.76 10.97 8.57
CA TYR A 68 -8.50 9.70 7.91
C TYR A 68 -8.31 8.57 8.91
N GLN A 69 -8.67 7.37 8.47
CA GLN A 69 -8.57 6.11 9.21
C GLN A 69 -7.79 5.11 8.38
N CYS A 70 -7.07 4.23 9.05
CA CYS A 70 -6.34 3.17 8.37
C CYS A 70 -7.30 2.06 7.96
N VAL A 71 -7.47 1.84 6.66
CA VAL A 71 -8.39 0.85 6.10
C VAL A 71 -7.58 -0.17 5.30
N HIS A 72 -7.80 -1.46 5.58
CA HIS A 72 -7.19 -2.54 4.82
C HIS A 72 -7.93 -2.71 3.49
N SER A 73 -7.21 -2.59 2.39
CA SER A 73 -7.76 -2.72 1.03
C SER A 73 -7.79 -4.17 0.56
N HIS A 74 -8.54 -4.40 -0.53
CA HIS A 74 -8.62 -5.71 -1.18
C HIS A 74 -7.30 -6.15 -1.84
N CYS A 75 -6.35 -5.24 -2.04
CA CYS A 75 -5.06 -5.55 -2.65
C CYS A 75 -3.96 -5.90 -1.63
N GLY A 76 -4.32 -6.15 -0.37
CA GLY A 76 -3.40 -6.63 0.67
C GLY A 76 -2.54 -5.53 1.32
N MET A 77 -2.81 -4.26 1.00
CA MET A 77 -2.17 -3.09 1.61
C MET A 77 -3.19 -2.27 2.39
N SER A 78 -2.75 -1.48 3.36
CA SER A 78 -3.64 -0.58 4.11
C SER A 78 -3.38 0.88 3.73
N PHE A 79 -4.46 1.65 3.55
CA PHE A 79 -4.43 3.04 3.12
C PHE A 79 -5.16 3.95 4.10
N CYS A 80 -4.76 5.21 4.13
CA CYS A 80 -5.46 6.24 4.88
C CYS A 80 -6.69 6.71 4.10
N CYS A 81 -7.88 6.38 4.60
CA CYS A 81 -9.15 6.67 3.95
C CYS A 81 -10.07 7.49 4.87
N ALA A 82 -10.87 8.39 4.31
CA ALA A 82 -11.90 9.12 5.05
C ALA A 82 -13.25 9.03 4.32
N ASP A 83 -14.33 8.84 5.07
CA ASP A 83 -15.69 8.97 4.53
C ASP A 83 -15.87 10.36 3.91
N THR A 84 -16.45 10.42 2.71
CA THR A 84 -16.57 11.67 1.95
C THR A 84 -17.34 12.75 2.70
N LYS A 85 -18.43 12.38 3.40
CA LYS A 85 -19.25 13.36 4.14
C LYS A 85 -18.48 13.87 5.35
N ARG A 86 -17.81 12.97 6.07
CA ARG A 86 -16.97 13.34 7.22
C ARG A 86 -15.79 14.21 6.80
N LEU A 87 -15.11 13.87 5.70
CA LEU A 87 -13.99 14.64 5.17
C LEU A 87 -14.45 16.05 4.79
N LYS A 88 -15.56 16.17 4.07
CA LYS A 88 -16.12 17.47 3.69
C LYS A 88 -16.40 18.35 4.91
N LYS A 89 -17.12 17.81 5.90
CA LYS A 89 -17.44 18.56 7.13
C LYS A 89 -16.19 18.99 7.90
N TRP A 90 -15.15 18.16 7.90
CA TRP A 90 -13.89 18.49 8.56
C TRP A 90 -13.11 19.58 7.83
N LEU A 91 -13.12 19.58 6.49
CA LEU A 91 -12.53 20.65 5.69
C LEU A 91 -13.27 21.98 5.91
N GLU A 92 -14.60 21.96 5.88
CA GLU A 92 -15.45 23.13 6.19
C GLU A 92 -15.13 23.67 7.60
N TYR A 93 -14.97 22.79 8.59
CA TYR A 93 -14.59 23.20 9.95
C TYR A 93 -13.22 23.87 9.99
N LYS A 94 -12.21 23.31 9.30
CA LYS A 94 -10.86 23.88 9.25
C LYS A 94 -10.81 25.24 8.56
N GLU A 95 -11.62 25.43 7.53
CA GLU A 95 -11.73 26.73 6.84
C GLU A 95 -12.32 27.79 7.78
N MET A 96 -13.42 27.47 8.48
CA MET A 96 -14.02 28.39 9.45
C MET A 96 -13.09 28.73 10.63
N GLU A 97 -12.28 27.78 11.11
CA GLU A 97 -11.30 28.03 12.18
C GLU A 97 -10.17 28.96 11.71
N ALA A 98 -9.70 28.79 10.47
CA ALA A 98 -8.68 29.66 9.90
C ALA A 98 -9.17 31.11 9.74
N ASP A 99 -10.42 31.30 9.32
CA ASP A 99 -11.02 32.64 9.16
C ASP A 99 -11.15 33.37 10.51
N MET A 100 -11.54 32.65 11.58
CA MET A 100 -11.66 33.25 12.92
C MET A 100 -10.30 33.65 13.53
N ASP A 101 -9.25 32.88 13.24
CA ASP A 101 -7.90 33.18 13.71
C ASP A 101 -7.27 34.38 12.97
N ASP A 102 -7.63 34.62 11.70
CA ASP A 102 -7.14 35.75 10.91
C ASP A 102 -7.76 37.07 11.40
N ASP A 103 -9.09 37.11 11.59
CA ASP A 103 -9.81 38.26 12.15
C ASP A 103 -9.22 38.72 13.51
N LEU A 104 -8.88 37.76 14.39
CA LEU A 104 -8.28 38.07 15.70
C LEU A 104 -6.86 38.66 15.59
N ARG A 105 -6.13 38.37 14.51
CA ARG A 105 -4.76 38.86 14.28
C ARG A 105 -4.72 40.22 13.60
N GLU A 106 -5.73 40.58 12.81
CA GLU A 106 -5.82 41.89 12.16
C GLU A 106 -6.20 43.02 13.14
N ASP A 107 -6.82 42.70 14.27
CA ASP A 107 -7.22 43.64 15.33
C ASP A 107 -6.11 43.99 16.36
N LEU A 108 -4.86 43.56 16.13
CA LEU A 108 -3.71 43.68 17.05
C LEU A 108 -2.59 44.57 16.47
#